data_AF-A0A7W1ZE42-F1
#
_entry.id   AF-A0A7W1ZE42-F1
#
_cell.length_a   1.000
_cell.length_b   1.000
_cell.length_c   1.000
_cell.angle_alpha   90.00
_cell.angle_beta   90.00
_cell.angle_gamma   90.00
#
_symmetry.space_group_name_H-M   'P 1'
#
loop_
_entity.id
_entity.type
_entity.pdbx_description
1 polymer ?
#
loop_
_entity_poly.entity_id
_entity_poly.type
_entity_poly.pdbx_seq_one_letter_code
_entity_poly.pdbx_strand_id
1 'polypeptide(L)'
;MLQAKRTSMWKPGYDLTADGHPIATWEKSMWKEGGTFELDGRRYAVRSNMWGNKYGMTSEDGTPVAAADRLGRKRWTVEAAGRTYEFQRTSIWGQKQELHSAGQRLGSIERTSFWRSDATADLPGLPLPVQIFVFVVVLTMWDRASASAASGTSG
;
A
#
# COMPACT_ATOMS: atom_id res chain seq x y z
N MET A 1 -8.09 -5.16 11.39
CA MET A 1 -7.10 -5.83 10.51
C MET A 1 -7.51 -5.69 9.05
N LEU A 2 -6.63 -5.18 8.17
CA LEU A 2 -6.90 -5.14 6.72
C LEU A 2 -6.41 -6.40 6.01
N GLN A 3 -7.16 -6.84 5.01
CA GLN A 3 -6.79 -7.92 4.11
C GLN A 3 -7.02 -7.49 2.67
N ALA A 4 -6.12 -7.89 1.76
CA ALA A 4 -6.31 -7.75 0.33
C ALA A 4 -6.40 -9.15 -0.27
N LYS A 5 -7.47 -9.40 -1.01
CA LYS A 5 -7.67 -10.64 -1.78
C LYS A 5 -7.73 -10.30 -3.24
N ARG A 6 -7.10 -11.12 -4.09
CA ARG A 6 -7.20 -10.92 -5.53
C ARG A 6 -8.62 -11.20 -6.02
N THR A 7 -9.23 -10.24 -6.72
CA THR A 7 -10.62 -10.34 -7.20
C THR A 7 -10.78 -11.35 -8.35
N SER A 8 -9.84 -11.40 -9.30
CA SER A 8 -9.95 -12.31 -10.45
C SER A 8 -8.61 -12.61 -11.13
N MET A 9 -8.53 -13.77 -11.79
CA MET A 9 -7.39 -14.13 -12.66
C MET A 9 -7.29 -13.26 -13.91
N TRP A 10 -8.40 -12.72 -14.38
CA TRP A 10 -8.52 -12.04 -15.68
C TRP A 10 -8.54 -10.50 -15.57
N LYS A 11 -9.04 -9.96 -14.46
CA LYS A 11 -8.91 -8.54 -14.12
C LYS A 11 -7.93 -8.40 -12.97
N PRO A 12 -6.79 -7.72 -13.16
CA PRO A 12 -5.85 -7.53 -12.07
C PRO A 12 -6.45 -6.50 -11.11
N GLY A 13 -7.09 -6.96 -10.05
CA GLY A 13 -7.69 -6.12 -9.01
C GLY A 13 -7.65 -6.83 -7.67
N TYR A 14 -7.78 -6.05 -6.61
CA TYR A 14 -7.77 -6.48 -5.22
C TYR A 14 -9.03 -6.02 -4.52
N ASP A 15 -9.76 -6.92 -3.87
CA ASP A 15 -10.75 -6.56 -2.88
C ASP A 15 -10.06 -6.36 -1.53
N LEU A 16 -10.21 -5.16 -1.01
CA LEU A 16 -9.76 -4.78 0.31
C LEU A 16 -10.90 -5.04 1.28
N THR A 17 -10.63 -5.79 2.33
CA THR A 17 -11.56 -6.02 3.44
C THR A 17 -10.93 -5.57 4.76
N ALA A 18 -11.64 -4.80 5.58
CA ALA A 18 -11.27 -4.53 6.97
C ALA A 18 -12.12 -5.39 7.90
N ASP A 19 -11.47 -6.18 8.75
CA ASP A 19 -12.14 -7.00 9.76
C ASP A 19 -13.27 -7.86 9.16
N GLY A 20 -13.00 -8.44 7.98
CA GLY A 20 -13.93 -9.28 7.22
C GLY A 20 -14.95 -8.53 6.36
N HIS A 21 -15.04 -7.21 6.47
CA HIS A 21 -16.01 -6.40 5.72
C HIS A 21 -15.35 -5.79 4.48
N PRO A 22 -15.98 -5.90 3.29
CA PRO A 22 -15.47 -5.23 2.09
C PRO A 22 -15.51 -3.72 2.29
N ILE A 23 -14.35 -3.08 2.11
CA ILE A 23 -14.19 -1.63 2.27
C ILE A 23 -13.97 -0.93 0.95
N ALA A 24 -13.26 -1.55 0.00
CA ALA A 24 -12.94 -0.98 -1.29
C ALA A 24 -12.46 -2.05 -2.28
N THR A 25 -12.62 -1.80 -3.57
CA THR A 25 -11.99 -2.58 -4.63
C THR A 25 -10.93 -1.73 -5.32
N TRP A 26 -9.76 -2.29 -5.56
CA TRP A 26 -8.61 -1.60 -6.13
C TRP A 26 -8.12 -2.28 -7.41
N GLU A 27 -8.15 -1.58 -8.54
CA GLU A 27 -7.71 -2.13 -9.82
C GLU A 27 -6.22 -1.88 -10.08
N LYS A 28 -5.50 -2.82 -10.70
CA LYS A 28 -4.06 -2.70 -10.99
C LYS A 28 -3.74 -1.62 -12.02
N SER A 29 -4.67 -1.31 -12.94
CA SER A 29 -4.53 -0.18 -13.87
C SER A 29 -4.34 1.14 -13.11
N MET A 30 -4.98 1.27 -11.96
CA MET A 30 -4.83 2.40 -11.05
C MET A 30 -3.44 2.51 -10.40
N TRP A 31 -2.57 1.49 -10.51
CA TRP A 31 -1.24 1.50 -9.88
C TRP A 31 -0.21 2.24 -10.72
N LYS A 32 -0.41 2.30 -12.04
CA LYS A 32 0.50 3.01 -12.96
C LYS A 32 0.28 4.51 -12.96
N GLU A 33 -0.97 4.95 -12.92
CA GLU A 33 -1.35 6.35 -13.13
C GLU A 33 -1.85 7.03 -11.84
N GLY A 34 -2.12 6.24 -10.80
CA GLY A 34 -2.91 6.66 -9.66
C GLY A 34 -4.33 6.09 -9.73
N GLY A 35 -4.95 5.95 -8.57
CA GLY A 35 -6.24 5.31 -8.38
C GLY A 35 -7.21 6.14 -7.59
N THR A 36 -8.46 5.72 -7.58
CA THR A 36 -9.43 6.22 -6.63
C THR A 36 -10.08 5.06 -5.92
N PHE A 37 -10.36 5.22 -4.64
CA PHE A 37 -11.17 4.29 -3.87
C PHE A 37 -12.25 5.04 -3.13
N GLU A 38 -13.35 4.36 -2.86
CA GLU A 38 -14.40 4.87 -2.00
C GLU A 38 -14.32 4.17 -0.66
N LEU A 39 -14.46 4.93 0.42
CA LEU A 39 -14.53 4.41 1.77
C LEU A 39 -15.61 5.19 2.51
N ASP A 40 -16.61 4.47 3.02
CA ASP A 40 -17.73 5.06 3.77
C ASP A 40 -18.43 6.21 3.00
N GLY A 41 -18.61 6.01 1.69
CA GLY A 41 -19.20 7.01 0.79
C GLY A 41 -18.31 8.20 0.46
N ARG A 42 -17.04 8.22 0.91
CA ARG A 42 -16.06 9.26 0.57
C ARG A 42 -15.08 8.75 -0.46
N ARG A 43 -14.92 9.48 -1.55
CA ARG A 43 -13.93 9.17 -2.58
C ARG A 43 -12.57 9.73 -2.20
N TYR A 44 -11.55 8.89 -2.30
CA TYR A 44 -10.16 9.26 -2.11
C TYR A 44 -9.40 8.99 -3.40
N ALA A 45 -8.56 9.93 -3.81
CA ALA A 45 -7.69 9.79 -4.97
C ALA A 45 -6.24 9.61 -4.52
N VAL A 46 -5.60 8.54 -4.97
CA VAL A 46 -4.19 8.26 -4.79
C VAL A 46 -3.47 8.54 -6.10
N ARG A 47 -2.42 9.36 -6.05
CA ARG A 47 -1.59 9.69 -7.21
C ARG A 47 -0.14 9.34 -6.92
N SER A 48 0.56 8.83 -7.92
CA SER A 48 2.01 8.66 -7.85
C SER A 48 2.69 9.75 -8.68
N ASN A 49 3.85 10.22 -8.24
CA ASN A 49 4.67 11.10 -9.06
C ASN A 49 5.24 10.35 -10.27
N MET A 50 5.62 11.07 -11.33
CA MET A 50 6.21 10.56 -12.58
C MET A 50 7.40 9.61 -12.35
N TRP A 51 8.17 9.81 -11.27
CA TRP A 51 9.29 8.95 -10.88
C TRP A 51 8.92 7.76 -9.97
N GLY A 52 7.66 7.64 -9.56
CA GLY A 52 7.16 6.52 -8.77
C GLY A 52 7.78 6.35 -7.38
N ASN A 53 8.40 7.41 -6.85
CA ASN A 53 9.06 7.47 -5.55
C ASN A 53 8.24 8.20 -4.47
N LYS A 54 7.23 8.98 -4.88
CA LYS A 54 6.28 9.64 -4.00
C LYS A 54 4.86 9.26 -4.39
N TYR A 55 4.03 8.99 -3.39
CA TYR A 55 2.60 8.78 -3.54
C TYR A 55 1.86 9.78 -2.67
N GLY A 56 0.80 10.40 -3.19
CA GLY A 56 -0.07 11.28 -2.43
C GLY A 56 -1.49 10.75 -2.44
N MET A 57 -2.21 10.93 -1.34
CA MET A 57 -3.64 10.66 -1.23
C MET A 57 -4.36 11.97 -0.93
N THR A 58 -5.36 12.29 -1.73
CA THR A 58 -6.26 13.42 -1.53
C THR A 58 -7.69 12.93 -1.31
N SER A 59 -8.45 13.66 -0.51
CA SER A 59 -9.91 13.50 -0.39
C SER A 59 -10.61 13.98 -1.68
N GLU A 60 -11.92 13.75 -1.77
CA GLU A 60 -12.78 14.25 -2.85
C GLU A 60 -12.67 15.78 -3.02
N ASP A 61 -12.55 16.51 -1.91
CA ASP A 61 -12.38 17.97 -1.89
C ASP A 61 -10.98 18.44 -2.33
N GLY A 62 -10.08 17.51 -2.68
CA GLY A 62 -8.68 17.81 -3.04
C GLY A 62 -7.73 17.98 -1.84
N THR A 63 -8.24 17.89 -0.62
CA THR A 63 -7.43 18.00 0.62
C THR A 63 -6.43 16.85 0.73
N PRO A 64 -5.13 17.10 0.96
CA PRO A 64 -4.15 16.04 1.18
C PRO A 64 -4.43 15.32 2.51
N VAL A 65 -4.61 14.00 2.43
CA VAL A 65 -4.89 13.13 3.59
C VAL A 65 -3.64 12.38 4.04
N ALA A 66 -2.85 11.90 3.08
CA ALA A 66 -1.58 11.22 3.35
C ALA A 66 -0.59 11.39 2.20
N ALA A 67 0.70 11.31 2.50
CA ALA A 67 1.77 11.29 1.52
C ALA A 67 2.79 10.23 1.90
N ALA A 68 3.18 9.38 0.96
CA ALA A 68 4.25 8.42 1.12
C ALA A 68 5.50 8.89 0.36
N ASP A 69 6.64 8.95 1.06
CA ASP A 69 7.94 9.30 0.49
C ASP A 69 8.94 8.17 0.66
N ARG A 70 9.55 7.76 -0.45
CA ARG A 70 10.49 6.65 -0.47
C ARG A 70 11.92 7.10 -0.17
N LEU A 71 12.30 6.98 1.10
CA LEU A 71 13.68 7.18 1.61
C LEU A 71 14.61 5.98 1.30
N GLY A 72 14.76 5.64 0.01
CA GLY A 72 15.68 4.61 -0.48
C GLY A 72 15.04 3.25 -0.82
N ARG A 73 15.86 2.19 -0.94
CA ARG A 73 15.39 0.86 -1.39
C ARG A 73 14.63 0.08 -0.33
N LYS A 74 15.00 0.22 0.96
CA LYS A 74 14.49 -0.58 2.09
C LYS A 74 13.63 0.19 3.09
N ARG A 75 13.65 1.52 3.02
CA ARG A 75 12.94 2.41 3.95
C ARG A 75 12.08 3.39 3.16
N TRP A 76 10.94 3.72 3.74
CA TRP A 76 10.03 4.73 3.22
C TRP A 76 9.20 5.27 4.38
N THR A 77 8.58 6.42 4.18
CA THR A 77 7.84 7.13 5.21
C THR A 77 6.45 7.45 4.70
N VAL A 78 5.51 7.57 5.63
CA VAL A 78 4.16 8.06 5.38
C VAL A 78 3.87 9.20 6.31
N GLU A 79 3.57 10.35 5.75
CA GLU A 79 3.04 11.50 6.46
C GLU A 79 1.51 11.45 6.40
N ALA A 80 0.86 11.46 7.55
CA ALA A 80 -0.60 11.52 7.64
C ALA A 80 -1.02 12.16 8.96
N ALA A 81 -2.07 12.98 8.94
CA ALA A 81 -2.59 13.67 10.13
C ALA A 81 -1.50 14.41 10.95
N GLY A 82 -0.52 15.01 10.25
CA GLY A 82 0.60 15.74 10.88
C GLY A 82 1.63 14.85 11.58
N ARG A 83 1.60 13.53 11.37
CA ARG A 83 2.57 12.57 11.91
C ARG A 83 3.32 11.88 10.79
N THR A 84 4.61 11.67 10.99
CA THR A 84 5.45 10.87 10.08
C THR A 84 5.64 9.47 10.65
N TYR A 85 5.30 8.50 9.83
CA TYR A 85 5.36 7.07 10.12
C TYR A 85 6.48 6.47 9.28
N GLU A 86 7.40 5.74 9.92
CA GLU A 86 8.54 5.14 9.25
C GLU A 86 8.26 3.66 8.97
N PHE A 87 8.44 3.25 7.72
CA PHE A 87 8.31 1.87 7.33
C PHE A 87 9.67 1.32 6.95
N GLN A 88 10.02 0.20 7.57
CA GLN A 88 11.24 -0.52 7.25
C GLN A 88 10.94 -1.94 6.82
N ARG A 89 11.62 -2.34 5.75
CA ARG A 89 11.58 -3.70 5.23
C ARG A 89 12.52 -4.57 6.05
N THR A 90 11.97 -5.58 6.73
CA THR A 90 12.73 -6.46 7.63
C THR A 90 13.59 -7.49 6.90
N SER A 91 13.32 -7.80 5.62
CA SER A 91 14.20 -8.71 4.86
C SER A 91 14.22 -8.47 3.35
N ILE A 92 15.37 -8.76 2.72
CA ILE A 92 15.67 -8.62 1.27
C ILE A 92 14.81 -9.58 0.43
N TRP A 93 14.35 -10.68 1.02
CA TRP A 93 13.35 -11.59 0.46
C TRP A 93 11.98 -11.50 1.17
N GLY A 94 11.96 -10.88 2.35
CA GLY A 94 10.78 -10.84 3.21
C GLY A 94 9.64 -10.03 2.61
N GLN A 95 8.48 -10.68 2.56
CA GLN A 95 7.20 -10.09 2.23
C GLN A 95 6.59 -9.33 3.42
N LYS A 96 7.41 -8.91 4.39
CA LYS A 96 6.99 -8.23 5.63
C LYS A 96 7.56 -6.82 5.68
N GLN A 97 6.71 -5.86 6.00
CA GLN A 97 7.05 -4.47 6.29
C GLN A 97 6.64 -4.20 7.73
N GLU A 98 7.49 -3.53 8.49
CA GLU A 98 7.13 -3.09 9.84
C GLU A 98 6.89 -1.59 9.84
N LEU A 99 5.82 -1.19 10.52
CA LEU A 99 5.54 0.20 10.83
C LEU A 99 6.23 0.55 12.15
N HIS A 100 7.04 1.60 12.12
CA HIS A 100 7.72 2.18 13.25
C HIS A 100 7.28 3.64 13.40
N SER A 101 7.08 4.08 14.63
CA SER A 101 6.80 5.48 14.96
C SER A 101 7.53 5.82 16.24
N ALA A 102 8.30 6.92 16.23
CA ALA A 102 9.13 7.34 17.36
C ALA A 102 10.03 6.21 17.92
N GLY A 103 10.55 5.34 17.04
CA GLY A 103 11.42 4.21 17.42
C GLY A 103 10.69 2.98 17.95
N GLN A 104 9.35 2.98 18.02
CA GLN A 104 8.56 1.84 18.48
C GLN A 104 7.81 1.18 17.33
N ARG A 105 7.83 -0.16 17.29
CA ARG A 105 7.02 -0.93 16.33
C ARG A 105 5.54 -0.78 16.66
N LEU A 106 4.78 -0.19 15.76
CA LEU A 106 3.33 -0.04 15.89
C LEU A 106 2.56 -1.14 15.17
N GLY A 107 3.08 -1.69 14.08
CA GLY A 107 2.34 -2.64 13.28
C GLY A 107 3.18 -3.36 12.24
N SER A 108 2.54 -4.17 11.42
CA SER A 108 3.19 -4.84 10.30
C SER A 108 2.24 -5.16 9.16
N ILE A 109 2.79 -5.17 7.95
CA ILE A 109 2.13 -5.57 6.72
C ILE A 109 2.89 -6.76 6.17
N GLU A 110 2.20 -7.86 5.93
CA GLU A 110 2.81 -9.07 5.39
C GLU A 110 1.97 -9.67 4.26
N ARG A 111 2.63 -10.25 3.25
CA ARG A 111 1.91 -11.14 2.33
C ARG A 111 1.66 -12.47 3.03
N THR A 112 0.43 -12.93 2.95
CA THR A 112 0.01 -14.24 3.46
C THR A 112 0.11 -15.31 2.38
N SER A 113 0.12 -14.95 1.10
CA SER A 113 0.30 -15.91 0.01
C SER A 113 1.10 -15.35 -1.16
N PHE A 114 2.21 -16.02 -1.50
CA PHE A 114 3.04 -15.70 -2.67
C PHE A 114 2.31 -15.97 -3.99
N TRP A 115 1.46 -17.01 -4.04
CA TRP A 115 0.78 -17.45 -5.27
C TRP A 115 -0.57 -16.77 -5.48
N ARG A 116 -1.32 -16.48 -4.40
CA ARG A 116 -2.61 -15.76 -4.51
C ARG A 116 -2.50 -14.24 -4.46
N SER A 117 -1.31 -13.71 -4.19
CA SER A 117 -1.10 -12.28 -3.93
C SER A 117 -1.92 -11.74 -2.75
N ASP A 118 -2.30 -12.63 -1.84
CA ASP A 118 -3.03 -12.25 -0.63
C ASP A 118 -2.07 -11.59 0.36
N ALA A 119 -2.54 -10.53 1.00
CA ALA A 119 -1.77 -9.79 1.99
C ALA A 119 -2.65 -9.34 3.15
N THR A 120 -2.02 -9.06 4.27
CA THR A 120 -2.67 -8.60 5.50
C THR A 120 -1.87 -7.43 6.08
N ALA A 121 -2.59 -6.40 6.50
CA ALA A 121 -2.04 -5.22 7.13
C ALA A 121 -2.65 -5.05 8.52
N ASP A 122 -1.79 -5.05 9.53
CA ASP A 122 -2.15 -4.73 10.90
C ASP A 122 -1.41 -3.45 11.29
N LEU A 123 -2.14 -2.34 11.32
CA LEU A 123 -1.60 -0.99 11.51
C LEU A 123 -2.40 -0.24 12.58
N PRO A 124 -2.35 -0.70 13.84
CA PRO A 124 -3.10 -0.06 14.91
C PRO A 124 -2.60 1.38 15.11
N GLY A 125 -3.55 2.30 15.35
CA GLY A 125 -3.26 3.72 15.55
C GLY A 125 -3.21 4.56 14.27
N LEU A 126 -3.33 3.95 13.08
CA LEU A 126 -3.57 4.69 11.83
C LEU A 126 -5.08 4.77 11.53
N PRO A 127 -5.59 5.90 11.03
CA PRO A 127 -6.97 5.97 10.56
C PRO A 127 -7.15 5.09 9.32
N LEU A 128 -8.33 4.48 9.17
CA LEU A 128 -8.63 3.50 8.13
C LEU A 128 -8.25 3.93 6.69
N PRO A 129 -8.54 5.17 6.24
CA PRO A 129 -8.13 5.63 4.91
C PRO A 129 -6.60 5.55 4.71
N VAL A 130 -5.84 5.88 5.77
CA VAL A 130 -4.37 5.85 5.73
C VAL A 130 -3.87 4.41 5.75
N GLN A 131 -4.52 3.51 6.49
CA GLN A 131 -4.17 2.09 6.44
C GLN A 131 -4.34 1.52 5.02
N ILE A 132 -5.45 1.84 4.34
CA ILE A 132 -5.68 1.43 2.94
C ILE A 132 -4.58 2.00 2.04
N PHE A 133 -4.27 3.29 2.15
CA PHE A 133 -3.23 3.95 1.37
C PHE A 133 -1.87 3.28 1.54
N VAL A 134 -1.42 3.11 2.78
CA VAL A 134 -0.15 2.44 3.12
C VAL A 134 -0.13 1.04 2.51
N PHE A 135 -1.22 0.30 2.64
CA PHE A 135 -1.32 -1.08 2.18
C PHE A 135 -1.19 -1.19 0.66
N VAL A 136 -1.90 -0.33 -0.08
CA VAL A 136 -1.81 -0.24 -1.55
C VAL A 136 -0.41 0.16 -2.01
N VAL A 137 0.24 1.11 -1.32
CA VAL A 137 1.63 1.50 -1.61
C VAL A 137 2.57 0.30 -1.47
N VAL A 138 2.46 -0.48 -0.39
CA VAL A 138 3.28 -1.69 -0.18
C VAL A 138 3.02 -2.75 -1.24
N LEU A 139 1.77 -2.99 -1.57
CA LEU A 139 1.39 -3.91 -2.64
C LEU A 139 2.05 -3.49 -3.98
N THR A 140 2.05 -2.19 -4.29
CA THR A 140 2.72 -1.60 -5.46
C THR A 140 4.23 -1.78 -5.43
N MET A 141 4.86 -1.60 -4.26
CA MET A 141 6.30 -1.84 -4.10
C MET A 141 6.66 -3.30 -4.37
N TRP A 142 5.84 -4.25 -3.92
CA TRP A 142 6.07 -5.67 -4.16
C TRP A 142 5.88 -6.06 -5.63
N ASP A 143 4.84 -5.57 -6.31
CA ASP A 143 4.63 -5.85 -7.73
C ASP A 143 5.78 -5.34 -8.61
N ARG A 144 6.29 -4.13 -8.33
CA ARG A 144 7.48 -3.60 -9.01
C ARG A 144 8.73 -4.44 -8.74
N ALA A 145 8.94 -4.92 -7.52
CA ALA A 145 10.07 -5.79 -7.19
C ALA A 145 10.01 -7.12 -7.96
N SER A 146 8.81 -7.70 -8.10
CA SER A 146 8.60 -8.92 -8.88
C SER A 146 8.81 -8.70 -10.39
N ALA A 147 8.35 -7.57 -10.93
CA ALA A 147 8.58 -7.22 -12.34
C ALA A 147 10.06 -7.04 -12.68
N SER A 148 10.83 -6.38 -11.79
CA SER A 148 12.28 -6.24 -11.97
C SER A 148 13.02 -7.58 -11.84
N ALA A 149 12.54 -8.52 -11.01
CA ALA A 149 13.13 -9.85 -10.90
C ALA A 149 12.89 -10.71 -12.15
N ALA A 150 11.71 -10.59 -12.78
CA ALA A 150 11.39 -11.28 -14.04
C ALA A 150 12.19 -10.74 -15.24
N SER A 151 12.70 -9.50 -15.15
CA SER A 151 13.52 -8.87 -16.20
C SER A 151 14.99 -9.29 -16.15
N GLY A 152 15.41 -10.07 -15.13
CA GLY A 152 16.79 -10.50 -14.92
C GLY A 152 17.12 -11.91 -15.42
N THR A 153 16.19 -12.58 -16.14
CA THR A 153 16.39 -13.93 -16.71
C THR A 153 16.45 -13.90 -18.24
N SER A 154 16.89 -12.79 -18.82
CA SER A 154 17.18 -12.72 -20.26
C SER A 154 18.42 -11.86 -20.46
N GLY A 155 19.58 -12.52 -20.59
CA GLY A 155 20.88 -11.92 -20.79
C GLY A 155 21.98 -12.83 -20.29
#